data_AF-A0A2W5Q717-F1
#
_entry.id   AF-A0A2W5Q717-F1
#
_cell.length_a   1.000
_cell.length_b   1.000
_cell.length_c   1.000
_cell.angle_alpha   90.00
_cell.angle_beta   90.00
_cell.angle_gamma   90.00
#
_symmetry.space_group_name_H-M   'P 1'
#
loop_
_entity.id
_entity.type
_entity.pdbx_description
1 polymer ?
#
loop_
_entity_poly.entity_id
_entity_poly.type
_entity_poly.pdbx_seq_one_letter_code
_entity_poly.pdbx_strand_id
1 'polypeptide(L)'
;MVDIAREDDTLEVASPPRFAFGERVIARSVIRNDGTYNGKDIGEVLVNKGDIGYVTSINTFLQQFYIYAVDFVDTGHRVGMRAKELCTLDNLPEDVLAQLGQKLGDTAARLRDLGRGRPDRHEGAAP
;
A
#
# COMPACT_ATOMS: atom_id res chain seq x y z
N MET A 1 14.75 -31.47 25.90
CA MET A 1 13.89 -30.28 25.93
C MET A 1 14.61 -29.21 25.12
N VAL A 2 14.16 -29.00 23.88
CA VAL A 2 14.50 -27.82 23.07
C VAL A 2 13.13 -27.22 22.78
N ASP A 3 12.77 -26.22 23.56
CA ASP A 3 11.58 -25.41 23.35
C ASP A 3 11.82 -24.57 22.09
N ILE A 4 11.53 -25.17 20.94
CA ILE A 4 11.41 -24.43 19.69
C ILE A 4 10.16 -23.58 19.86
N ALA A 5 10.35 -22.33 20.27
CA ALA A 5 9.32 -21.30 20.25
C ALA A 5 8.84 -21.14 18.79
N ARG A 6 7.81 -21.92 18.41
CA ARG A 6 7.09 -21.78 17.16
C ARG A 6 6.10 -20.64 17.33
N GLU A 7 6.61 -19.41 17.32
CA GLU A 7 5.79 -18.21 17.50
C GLU A 7 4.98 -17.80 16.25
N ASP A 8 4.97 -18.59 15.16
CA ASP A 8 4.22 -18.24 13.94
C ASP A 8 3.78 -19.48 13.13
N ASP A 9 3.15 -20.47 13.76
CA ASP A 9 2.51 -21.62 13.06
C ASP A 9 1.14 -21.19 12.48
N THR A 10 1.05 -20.02 11.85
CA THR A 10 -0.15 -19.60 11.13
C THR A 10 0.13 -19.78 9.65
N LEU A 11 -0.07 -21.00 9.15
CA LEU A 11 -0.04 -21.27 7.71
C LEU A 11 -1.07 -20.36 7.03
N GLU A 12 -0.63 -19.27 6.40
CA GLU A 12 -1.54 -18.39 5.65
C GLU A 12 -2.28 -19.20 4.58
N VAL A 13 -1.60 -20.21 4.01
CA VAL A 13 -2.12 -21.16 3.01
C VAL A 13 -3.22 -22.09 3.55
N ALA A 14 -3.33 -22.28 4.88
CA ALA A 14 -4.42 -23.06 5.46
C ALA A 14 -5.77 -22.33 5.40
N SER A 15 -5.77 -21.02 5.16
CA SER A 15 -6.96 -20.22 4.89
C SER A 15 -7.14 -20.00 3.38
N PRO A 16 -8.37 -19.76 2.90
CA PRO A 16 -8.59 -19.35 1.51
C PRO A 16 -7.80 -18.07 1.21
N PRO A 17 -7.33 -17.88 -0.04
CA PRO A 17 -6.60 -16.68 -0.43
C PRO A 17 -7.46 -15.45 -0.17
N ARG A 18 -6.81 -14.41 0.36
CA ARG A 18 -7.46 -13.18 0.82
C ARG A 18 -7.96 -12.29 -0.32
N PHE A 19 -7.41 -12.51 -1.52
CA PHE A 19 -7.74 -11.78 -2.75
C PHE A 19 -7.97 -12.78 -3.87
N ALA A 20 -8.87 -12.45 -4.78
CA ALA A 20 -9.16 -13.24 -5.98
C ALA A 20 -8.33 -12.79 -7.19
N PHE A 21 -8.21 -13.66 -8.18
CA PHE A 21 -7.68 -13.29 -9.50
C PHE A 21 -8.57 -12.21 -10.13
N GLY A 22 -7.96 -11.15 -10.66
CA GLY A 22 -8.63 -10.01 -11.27
C GLY A 22 -9.10 -8.93 -10.28
N GLU A 23 -8.92 -9.12 -8.98
CA GLU A 23 -9.33 -8.15 -7.97
C GLU A 23 -8.44 -6.91 -7.96
N ARG A 24 -9.03 -5.72 -7.78
CA ARG A 24 -8.28 -4.48 -7.66
C ARG A 24 -7.73 -4.36 -6.26
N VAL A 25 -6.43 -4.14 -6.19
CA VAL A 25 -5.70 -3.98 -4.94
C VAL A 25 -4.88 -2.70 -4.98
N ILE A 26 -4.68 -2.12 -3.80
CA ILE A 26 -3.82 -0.96 -3.58
C ILE A 26 -2.61 -1.36 -2.73
N ALA A 27 -1.43 -0.90 -3.14
CA ALA A 27 -0.20 -1.11 -2.39
C ALA A 27 -0.21 -0.25 -1.12
N ARG A 28 -0.10 -0.89 0.05
CA ARG A 28 -0.03 -0.18 1.35
C ARG A 28 1.39 0.19 1.75
N SER A 29 2.36 -0.52 1.20
CA SER A 29 3.78 -0.39 1.49
C SER A 29 4.53 -0.11 0.19
N VAL A 30 5.62 0.65 0.31
CA VAL A 30 6.55 0.86 -0.80
C VAL A 30 7.30 -0.44 -1.03
N ILE A 31 7.30 -0.93 -2.26
CA ILE A 31 8.06 -2.13 -2.65
C ILE A 31 9.29 -1.70 -3.43
N ARG A 32 10.42 -2.23 -2.99
CA ARG A 32 11.72 -2.07 -3.64
C ARG A 32 12.15 -3.39 -4.24
N ASN A 33 12.85 -3.31 -5.36
CA ASN A 33 13.42 -4.48 -5.99
C ASN A 33 14.45 -5.13 -5.05
N ASP A 34 14.26 -6.38 -4.66
CA ASP A 34 15.26 -7.12 -3.88
C ASP A 34 16.30 -7.83 -4.77
N GLY A 35 16.17 -7.69 -6.10
CA GLY A 35 17.01 -8.36 -7.10
C GLY A 35 16.26 -9.40 -7.93
N THR A 36 14.97 -9.62 -7.63
CA THR A 36 14.09 -10.54 -8.38
C THR A 36 13.43 -9.90 -9.60
N TYR A 37 13.40 -8.57 -9.69
CA TYR A 37 12.79 -7.85 -10.82
C TYR A 37 13.83 -7.49 -11.88
N ASN A 38 13.61 -7.95 -13.12
CA ASN A 38 14.51 -7.72 -14.24
C ASN A 38 14.42 -6.28 -14.77
N GLY A 39 15.56 -5.67 -15.07
CA GLY A 39 15.64 -4.35 -15.71
C GLY A 39 15.60 -3.16 -14.74
N LYS A 40 15.67 -3.42 -13.43
CA LYS A 40 15.71 -2.41 -12.36
C LYS A 40 16.85 -2.73 -11.40
N ASP A 41 17.51 -1.70 -10.88
CA ASP A 41 18.57 -1.90 -9.89
C ASP A 41 18.01 -2.42 -8.56
N ILE A 42 18.87 -3.11 -7.79
CA ILE A 42 18.52 -3.57 -6.45
C ILE A 42 18.29 -2.33 -5.56
N GLY A 43 17.16 -2.31 -4.86
CA GLY A 43 16.74 -1.21 -4.01
C GLY A 43 15.92 -0.13 -4.71
N GLU A 44 15.77 -0.19 -6.04
CA GLU A 44 14.91 0.75 -6.77
C GLU A 44 13.43 0.53 -6.42
N VAL A 45 12.68 1.64 -6.29
CA VAL A 45 11.26 1.58 -5.95
C VAL A 45 10.46 1.15 -7.18
N LEU A 46 9.81 -0.01 -7.10
CA LEU A 46 8.96 -0.55 -8.16
C LEU A 46 7.51 -0.07 -8.00
N VAL A 47 7.06 0.04 -6.75
CA VAL A 47 5.68 0.33 -6.37
C VAL A 47 5.70 1.30 -5.19
N ASN A 48 4.94 2.38 -5.30
CA ASN A 48 4.71 3.33 -4.23
C ASN A 48 3.47 2.97 -3.41
N LYS A 49 3.43 3.50 -2.19
CA LYS A 49 2.22 3.42 -1.37
C LYS A 49 1.11 4.21 -2.06
N GLY A 50 -0.02 3.55 -2.33
CA GLY A 50 -1.16 4.13 -3.01
C GLY A 50 -1.31 3.68 -4.47
N ASP A 51 -0.32 2.95 -5.02
CA ASP A 51 -0.41 2.45 -6.39
C ASP A 51 -1.48 1.37 -6.51
N ILE A 52 -2.25 1.45 -7.59
CA ILE A 52 -3.36 0.54 -7.87
C ILE A 52 -2.90 -0.49 -8.89
N GLY A 53 -3.20 -1.75 -8.61
CA GLY A 53 -2.91 -2.86 -9.51
C GLY A 53 -3.98 -3.94 -9.47
N TYR A 54 -3.84 -4.92 -10.35
CA TYR A 54 -4.76 -6.05 -10.48
C TYR A 54 -4.04 -7.34 -10.15
N VAL A 55 -4.67 -8.21 -9.36
CA VAL A 55 -4.10 -9.54 -9.06
C VAL A 55 -4.15 -10.40 -10.33
N THR A 56 -2.99 -10.78 -10.87
CA THR A 56 -2.88 -11.60 -12.08
C THR A 56 -2.49 -13.04 -11.79
N SER A 57 -1.97 -13.36 -10.61
CA SER A 57 -1.72 -14.75 -10.20
C SER A 57 -1.62 -14.84 -8.68
N ILE A 58 -2.00 -15.98 -8.13
CA ILE A 58 -1.86 -16.27 -6.70
C ILE A 58 -0.91 -17.46 -6.59
N ASN A 59 0.29 -17.19 -6.09
CA ASN A 59 1.32 -18.19 -5.87
C ASN A 59 1.46 -18.45 -4.37
N THR A 60 2.15 -19.53 -4.03
CA THR A 60 2.51 -19.84 -2.64
C THR A 60 4.01 -19.95 -2.50
N PHE A 61 4.59 -19.35 -1.47
CA PHE A 61 6.00 -19.49 -1.13
C PHE A 61 6.15 -20.41 0.08
N LEU A 62 7.02 -21.42 -0.05
CA LEU A 62 7.29 -22.47 0.97
C LEU A 62 6.02 -23.16 1.51
N GLN A 63 4.90 -23.11 0.76
CA GLN A 63 3.57 -23.54 1.20
C GLN A 63 3.07 -22.90 2.52
N GLN A 64 3.73 -21.83 2.97
CA GLN A 64 3.42 -21.12 4.21
C GLN A 64 2.81 -19.75 3.94
N PHE A 65 3.20 -19.09 2.84
CA PHE A 65 2.78 -17.72 2.51
C PHE A 65 2.09 -17.63 1.16
N TYR A 66 1.04 -16.84 1.06
CA TYR A 66 0.49 -16.44 -0.24
C TYR A 66 1.25 -15.25 -0.83
N ILE A 67 1.67 -15.40 -2.08
CA ILE A 67 2.31 -14.35 -2.89
C ILE A 67 1.37 -14.00 -4.03
N TYR A 68 0.84 -12.79 -4.01
CA TYR A 68 -0.04 -12.26 -5.04
C TYR A 68 0.81 -11.55 -6.08
N ALA A 69 0.80 -12.03 -7.31
CA ALA A 69 1.36 -11.30 -8.44
C ALA A 69 0.39 -10.20 -8.83
N VAL A 70 0.79 -8.95 -8.62
CA VAL A 70 -0.02 -7.77 -8.93
C VAL A 70 0.60 -7.07 -10.13
N ASP A 71 -0.24 -6.76 -11.11
CA ASP A 71 0.12 -6.01 -12.31
C ASP A 71 -0.32 -4.56 -12.12
N PHE A 72 0.67 -3.67 -12.03
CA PHE A 72 0.46 -2.24 -11.86
C PHE A 72 0.37 -1.58 -13.24
N VAL A 73 -0.86 -1.26 -13.66
CA VAL A 73 -1.13 -0.72 -15.00
C VAL A 73 -0.49 0.64 -15.26
N ASP A 74 -0.25 1.43 -14.21
CA ASP A 74 0.34 2.77 -14.31
C ASP A 74 1.84 2.69 -14.66
N THR A 75 2.56 1.77 -14.01
CA THR A 75 4.00 1.60 -14.18
C THR A 75 4.39 0.47 -15.13
N GLY A 76 3.44 -0.40 -15.48
CA GLY A 76 3.66 -1.63 -16.24
C GLY A 76 4.44 -2.70 -15.47
N HIS A 77 4.64 -2.52 -14.17
CA HIS A 77 5.41 -3.45 -13.35
C HIS A 77 4.54 -4.59 -12.82
N ARG A 78 5.01 -5.82 -12.95
CA ARG A 78 4.41 -7.00 -12.30
C ARG A 78 5.23 -7.41 -11.10
N VAL A 79 4.67 -7.28 -9.90
CA VAL A 79 5.39 -7.50 -8.64
C VAL A 79 4.64 -8.50 -7.76
N GLY A 80 5.38 -9.44 -7.18
CA GLY A 80 4.85 -10.36 -6.18
C GLY A 80 4.80 -9.70 -4.80
N MET A 81 3.63 -9.64 -4.18
CA MET A 81 3.41 -8.99 -2.88
C MET A 81 2.68 -9.93 -1.92
N ARG A 82 2.93 -9.82 -0.61
CA ARG A 82 2.20 -10.61 0.39
C ARG A 82 0.84 -10.01 0.72
N ALA A 83 -0.04 -10.82 1.31
CA ALA A 83 -1.38 -10.40 1.71
C ALA A 83 -1.38 -9.12 2.56
N LYS A 84 -0.42 -9.01 3.50
CA LYS A 84 -0.32 -7.88 4.44
C LYS A 84 0.15 -6.55 3.80
N GLU A 85 0.70 -6.62 2.59
CA GLU A 85 1.25 -5.47 1.86
C GLU A 85 0.21 -4.88 0.90
N LEU A 86 -0.90 -5.58 0.69
CA LEU A 86 -2.00 -5.23 -0.19
C LEU A 86 -3.26 -4.89 0.59
N CYS A 87 -4.11 -4.05 0.00
CA CYS A 87 -5.47 -3.81 0.45
C CYS A 87 -6.41 -4.01 -0.73
N THR A 88 -7.52 -4.74 -0.55
CA THR A 88 -8.57 -4.78 -1.56
C THR A 88 -9.19 -3.39 -1.73
N LEU A 89 -9.53 -3.04 -2.96
CA LEU A 89 -10.33 -1.86 -3.28
C LEU A 89 -11.79 -2.23 -3.54
N ASP A 90 -12.05 -3.42 -4.06
CA ASP A 90 -13.40 -3.87 -4.43
C ASP A 90 -14.23 -4.30 -3.22
N ASN A 91 -13.59 -4.74 -2.14
CA ASN A 91 -14.28 -5.25 -0.95
C ASN A 91 -13.98 -4.41 0.30
N LEU A 92 -13.76 -3.11 0.13
CA LEU A 92 -13.63 -2.19 1.26
C LEU A 92 -15.00 -2.03 1.94
N PRO A 93 -15.09 -2.22 3.28
CA PRO A 93 -16.28 -1.84 4.02
C PRO A 93 -16.57 -0.35 3.78
N GLU A 94 -17.83 0.01 3.54
CA GLU A 94 -18.25 1.39 3.28
C GLU A 94 -17.76 2.36 4.37
N ASP A 95 -17.70 1.90 5.62
CA ASP A 95 -17.20 2.64 6.77
C ASP A 95 -15.71 3.04 6.61
N VAL A 96 -14.90 2.16 6.04
CA VAL A 96 -13.48 2.44 5.76
C VAL A 96 -13.34 3.46 4.62
N LEU A 97 -14.19 3.36 3.60
CA LEU A 97 -14.23 4.32 2.50
C LEU A 97 -14.62 5.72 3.01
N ALA A 98 -15.63 5.79 3.89
CA ALA A 98 -16.08 7.02 4.52
C ALA A 98 -14.99 7.65 5.41
N GLN A 99 -14.31 6.85 6.23
CA GLN A 99 -13.19 7.31 7.08
C GLN A 99 -11.99 7.80 6.25
N LEU A 100 -11.69 7.16 5.12
CA LEU A 100 -10.66 7.61 4.18
C LEU A 100 -11.03 8.94 3.52
N GLY A 101 -12.29 9.08 3.08
CA GLY A 101 -12.81 10.34 2.53
C GLY A 101 -12.74 11.49 3.53
N GLN A 102 -13.11 11.23 4.78
CA GLN A 102 -13.03 12.19 5.88
C GLN A 102 -11.58 12.62 6.13
N LYS A 103 -10.65 11.68 6.30
CA LYS A 103 -9.23 11.98 6.52
C LYS A 103 -8.59 12.76 5.37
N LEU A 104 -8.95 12.46 4.13
CA LEU A 104 -8.48 13.21 2.96
C LEU A 104 -9.04 14.63 2.96
N GLY A 105 -10.32 14.80 3.29
CA GLY A 105 -10.97 16.10 3.47
C GLY A 105 -10.30 16.93 4.56
N ASP A 106 -10.04 16.35 5.73
CA ASP A 106 -9.34 17.00 6.85
C ASP A 106 -7.91 17.40 6.49
N THR A 107 -7.19 16.54 5.78
CA THR A 107 -5.83 16.84 5.31
C THR A 107 -5.82 17.95 4.28
N ALA A 108 -6.75 17.92 3.32
CA ALA A 108 -6.92 18.98 2.32
C ALA A 108 -7.32 20.31 2.97
N ALA A 109 -8.18 20.29 3.99
CA ALA A 109 -8.56 21.47 4.75
C ALA A 109 -7.35 22.07 5.48
N ARG A 110 -6.55 21.23 6.16
CA ARG A 110 -5.31 21.66 6.84
C ARG A 110 -4.29 22.27 5.87
N LEU A 111 -4.11 21.67 4.69
CA LEU A 111 -3.20 22.20 3.67
C LEU A 111 -3.69 23.55 3.12
N ARG A 112 -5.00 23.73 2.92
CA ARG A 112 -5.57 25.03 2.52
C ARG A 112 -5.41 26.11 3.58
N ASP A 113 -5.54 25.74 4.85
CA ASP A 113 -5.40 26.66 5.98
C ASP A 113 -3.94 27.14 6.13
N LEU A 114 -2.98 26.22 5.96
CA LEU A 114 -1.55 26.55 5.96
C LEU A 114 -1.17 27.53 4.84
N GLY A 115 -1.82 27.42 3.67
CA GLY A 115 -1.63 28.34 2.54
C GLY A 115 -2.25 29.74 2.72
N ARG A 116 -2.96 30.02 3.83
CA ARG A 116 -3.67 31.28 4.09
C ARG A 116 -3.06 32.20 5.16
N GLY A 117 -1.93 31.86 5.79
CA GLY A 117 -1.23 32.78 6.72
C GLY A 117 -0.09 33.54 6.00
N ARG A 118 0.07 34.86 6.05
CA ARG A 118 -0.39 35.91 6.99
C ARG A 118 -0.35 37.25 6.20
N PRO A 119 -1.37 38.14 6.24
CA PRO A 119 -1.20 39.47 5.67
C PRO A 119 -0.21 40.23 6.56
N ASP A 120 0.94 40.60 5.98
CA ASP A 120 1.92 41.48 6.61
C ASP A 120 1.23 42.79 7.01
N ARG A 121 1.00 42.97 8.31
CA ARG A 121 0.53 44.24 8.86
C ARG A 121 1.69 45.23 8.83
N HIS A 122 1.87 45.88 7.68
CA HIS A 122 2.54 47.18 7.61
C HIS A 122 1.58 48.23 8.15
N GLU A 123 1.55 48.42 9.46
CA GLU A 123 0.97 49.62 10.08
C GLU A 123 2.12 50.55 10.48
N GLY A 124 2.13 51.73 9.87
CA GLY A 124 3.21 52.69 9.96
C GLY A 124 3.38 53.30 11.35
N ALA A 125 4.62 53.60 11.69
CA ALA A 125 4.97 54.67 12.60
C ALA A 125 5.82 55.69 11.82
N ALA A 126 5.23 56.87 11.66
CA ALA A 126 5.70 58.04 10.92
C ALA A 126 7.00 58.64 11.52
N PRO A 127 7.72 59.51 10.77
CA PRO A 127 9.03 60.05 11.13
C PRO A 127 9.02 61.09 12.27
#